data_AF-A0A1G1MF35-F1
#
_entry.id   AF-A0A1G1MF35-F1
#
_cell.length_a   1.000
_cell.length_b   1.000
_cell.length_c   1.000
_cell.angle_alpha   90.00
_cell.angle_beta   90.00
_cell.angle_gamma   90.00
#
_symmetry.space_group_name_H-M   'P 1'
#
loop_
_entity.id
_entity.type
_entity.pdbx_description
1 polymer ?
#
loop_
_entity_poly.entity_id
_entity_poly.type
_entity_poly.pdbx_seq_one_letter_code
_entity_poly.pdbx_strand_id
1 'polypeptide(L)'
;MEKLNLTEKRKTYLIDKEFQTKFILKFCALVVLGSMLTIEALYLLAMKSTTVSIINSRVVVRSTADFLLPILIQTVVIVTILVGLATIAVTLFVSHKIAGPLYRFRKVVETLSTGDFSSNFNIRDPDQLQTLAEAFNKMITNTRGQINMLKDNLLGLKNKLNSFTEREVSQEARNEFKKITEALDKIIQYFKS
;
A
#
# COMPACT_ATOMS: atom_id res chain seq x y z
N MET A 1 6.04 38.86 -20.67
CA MET A 1 5.59 37.64 -21.35
C MET A 1 5.90 36.47 -20.44
N GLU A 2 4.85 35.91 -19.86
CA GLU A 2 4.84 34.88 -18.83
C GLU A 2 5.16 33.52 -19.45
N LYS A 3 6.23 32.86 -18.99
CA LYS A 3 6.57 31.50 -19.43
C LYS A 3 5.79 30.50 -18.58
N LEU A 4 4.79 29.87 -19.17
CA LEU A 4 4.09 28.72 -18.59
C LEU A 4 5.09 27.60 -18.29
N ASN A 5 5.31 27.34 -17.00
CA ASN A 5 5.90 26.09 -16.54
C ASN A 5 4.85 24.98 -16.69
N LEU A 6 4.89 24.25 -17.80
CA LEU A 6 4.16 23.01 -17.94
C LEU A 6 4.81 21.97 -17.01
N THR A 7 4.21 21.80 -15.85
CA THR A 7 4.50 20.70 -14.92
C THR A 7 4.26 19.40 -15.66
N GLU A 8 5.33 18.77 -16.15
CA GLU A 8 5.36 17.39 -16.64
C GLU A 8 4.83 16.46 -15.52
N LYS A 9 3.51 16.26 -15.48
CA LYS A 9 2.86 15.27 -14.62
C LYS A 9 3.38 13.91 -15.08
N ARG A 10 4.31 13.32 -14.31
CA ARG A 10 4.82 11.97 -14.54
C ARG A 10 3.64 10.98 -14.51
N LYS A 11 3.13 10.62 -15.69
CA LYS A 11 2.00 9.70 -15.90
C LYS A 11 2.51 8.26 -15.96
N THR A 12 3.03 7.73 -14.86
CA THR A 12 3.32 6.30 -14.73
C THR A 12 2.32 5.68 -13.76
N TYR A 13 1.19 5.21 -14.28
CA TYR A 13 0.13 4.55 -13.49
C TYR A 13 0.58 3.18 -12.93
N LEU A 14 1.55 2.54 -13.57
CA LEU A 14 2.11 1.25 -13.19
C LEU A 14 3.37 1.46 -12.34
N ILE A 15 3.21 1.50 -11.01
CA ILE A 15 4.32 1.61 -10.06
C ILE A 15 4.83 0.21 -9.68
N ASP A 16 3.91 -0.75 -9.52
CA ASP A 16 4.19 -2.15 -9.20
C ASP A 16 3.27 -3.06 -10.01
N LYS A 17 3.78 -3.55 -11.16
CA LYS A 17 2.99 -4.34 -12.12
C LYS A 17 2.57 -5.68 -11.53
N GLU A 18 3.37 -6.28 -10.66
CA GLU A 18 3.05 -7.58 -10.07
C GLU A 18 1.90 -7.46 -9.07
N PHE A 19 1.96 -6.47 -8.18
CA PHE A 19 0.89 -6.23 -7.21
C PHE A 19 -0.42 -5.87 -7.93
N GLN A 20 -0.38 -4.94 -8.88
CA GLN A 20 -1.57 -4.49 -9.58
C GLN A 20 -2.21 -5.61 -10.41
N THR A 21 -1.42 -6.41 -11.14
CA THR A 21 -1.94 -7.50 -11.97
C THR A 21 -2.59 -8.59 -11.12
N LYS A 22 -1.94 -9.01 -10.02
CA LYS A 22 -2.51 -10.00 -9.10
C LYS A 22 -3.81 -9.48 -8.46
N PHE A 23 -3.87 -8.19 -8.14
CA PHE A 23 -5.06 -7.58 -7.54
C PHE A 23 -6.22 -7.51 -8.55
N ILE A 24 -5.98 -7.01 -9.76
CA ILE A 24 -7.00 -6.94 -10.82
C ILE A 24 -7.52 -8.33 -11.18
N LEU A 25 -6.63 -9.32 -11.36
CA LEU A 25 -7.03 -10.67 -11.74
C LEU A 25 -7.95 -11.32 -10.69
N LYS A 26 -7.71 -11.10 -9.39
CA LYS A 26 -8.60 -11.58 -8.32
C LYS A 26 -10.00 -10.97 -8.39
N PHE A 27 -10.10 -9.65 -8.62
CA PHE A 27 -11.40 -8.98 -8.74
C PHE A 27 -12.13 -9.36 -10.03
N CYS A 28 -11.42 -9.51 -11.15
CA CYS A 28 -12.01 -10.02 -12.39
C CYS A 28 -12.53 -11.44 -12.21
N ALA A 29 -11.76 -12.33 -11.58
CA ALA A 29 -12.20 -13.69 -11.27
C ALA A 29 -13.45 -13.69 -10.37
N LEU A 30 -13.51 -12.80 -9.37
CA LEU A 30 -14.69 -12.64 -8.52
C LEU A 30 -15.94 -12.23 -9.31
N VAL A 31 -15.82 -11.28 -10.23
CA VAL A 31 -16.93 -10.84 -11.08
C VAL A 31 -17.41 -11.97 -12.00
N VAL A 32 -16.48 -12.73 -12.59
CA VAL A 32 -16.81 -13.88 -13.45
C VAL A 32 -17.47 -15.00 -12.66
N LEU A 33 -16.97 -15.34 -11.47
CA LEU A 33 -17.60 -16.34 -10.62
C LEU A 33 -19.00 -15.90 -10.18
N GLY A 34 -19.17 -14.62 -9.82
CA GLY A 34 -20.46 -14.05 -9.45
C GLY A 34 -21.46 -14.10 -10.61
N SER A 35 -21.03 -13.82 -11.85
CA SER A 35 -21.91 -13.91 -13.01
C SER A 35 -22.27 -15.36 -13.34
N MET A 36 -21.33 -16.30 -13.25
CA MET A 36 -21.61 -17.74 -13.42
C MET A 36 -22.64 -18.23 -12.39
N LEU A 37 -22.48 -17.88 -11.12
CA LEU A 37 -23.44 -18.22 -10.06
C LEU A 37 -24.82 -17.60 -10.31
N THR A 38 -24.87 -16.37 -10.81
CA THR A 38 -26.13 -15.70 -11.15
C THR A 38 -26.85 -16.40 -12.30
N ILE A 39 -26.10 -16.80 -13.35
CA ILE A 39 -26.64 -17.56 -14.48
C ILE A 39 -27.15 -18.93 -14.01
N GLU A 40 -26.39 -19.64 -13.17
CA GLU A 40 -26.77 -20.94 -12.64
C GLU A 40 -28.02 -20.85 -11.75
N ALA A 41 -28.08 -19.85 -10.86
CA ALA A 41 -29.27 -19.60 -10.04
C ALA A 41 -30.50 -19.28 -10.91
N LEU A 42 -30.35 -18.46 -11.94
CA LEU A 42 -31.43 -18.17 -12.90
C LEU A 42 -31.90 -19.42 -13.63
N TYR A 43 -30.98 -20.29 -14.06
CA TYR A 43 -31.32 -21.55 -14.71
C TYR A 43 -32.10 -22.49 -13.77
N LEU A 44 -31.65 -22.65 -12.52
CA LEU A 44 -32.33 -23.48 -11.52
C LEU A 44 -33.74 -22.94 -11.18
N LEU A 45 -33.89 -21.62 -11.04
CA LEU A 45 -35.19 -21.00 -10.80
C LEU A 45 -36.13 -21.12 -12.00
N ALA A 46 -35.62 -20.93 -13.21
CA ALA A 46 -36.40 -21.07 -14.44
C ALA A 46 -36.90 -22.50 -14.65
N MET A 47 -36.05 -23.50 -14.37
CA MET A 47 -36.44 -24.91 -14.47
C MET A 47 -37.46 -25.32 -13.39
N LYS A 48 -37.46 -24.66 -12.23
CA LYS A 48 -38.44 -24.85 -11.16
C LYS A 48 -39.74 -24.07 -11.35
N SER A 49 -39.78 -23.08 -12.27
CA SER A 49 -40.94 -22.22 -12.50
C SER A 49 -41.76 -22.72 -13.70
N THR A 50 -42.85 -23.46 -13.42
CA THR A 50 -43.81 -23.90 -14.44
C THR A 50 -44.82 -22.79 -14.73
N THR A 51 -44.55 -21.90 -15.68
CA THR A 51 -45.53 -20.88 -16.11
C THR A 51 -46.17 -21.30 -17.44
N VAL A 52 -47.49 -21.54 -17.41
CA VAL A 52 -48.31 -21.91 -18.57
C VAL A 52 -48.61 -20.64 -19.37
N SER A 53 -48.22 -20.58 -20.64
CA SER A 53 -48.63 -19.51 -21.56
C SER A 53 -49.80 -19.99 -22.42
N ILE A 54 -50.95 -19.31 -22.38
CA ILE A 54 -52.11 -19.59 -23.24
C ILE A 54 -52.15 -18.56 -24.36
N ILE A 55 -51.96 -18.99 -25.61
CA ILE A 55 -52.08 -18.13 -26.80
C ILE A 55 -53.01 -18.84 -27.82
N ASN A 56 -54.07 -18.14 -28.24
CA ASN A 56 -54.92 -18.42 -29.42
C ASN A 56 -55.52 -19.83 -29.55
N SER A 57 -56.12 -20.36 -28.48
CA SER A 57 -56.96 -21.58 -28.54
C SER A 57 -56.28 -22.85 -29.11
N ARG A 58 -54.95 -22.89 -29.10
CA ARG A 58 -54.15 -24.12 -29.20
C ARG A 58 -53.11 -24.10 -28.09
N VAL A 59 -53.14 -25.10 -27.22
CA VAL A 59 -52.15 -25.29 -26.17
C VAL A 59 -50.84 -25.71 -26.81
N VAL A 60 -50.05 -24.75 -27.27
CA VAL A 60 -48.65 -24.97 -27.60
C VAL A 60 -47.88 -24.71 -26.32
N VAL A 61 -47.41 -25.77 -25.68
CA VAL A 61 -46.52 -25.68 -24.52
C VAL A 61 -45.19 -25.11 -25.01
N ARG A 62 -45.08 -23.79 -25.07
CA ARG A 62 -43.79 -23.12 -25.12
C ARG A 62 -43.41 -22.79 -23.69
N SER A 63 -42.20 -23.16 -23.32
CA SER A 63 -41.74 -22.86 -21.97
C SER A 63 -41.57 -21.35 -21.85
N THR A 64 -41.89 -20.78 -20.69
CA THR A 64 -41.49 -19.41 -20.34
C THR A 64 -39.99 -19.19 -20.55
N ALA A 65 -39.21 -20.27 -20.48
CA ALA A 65 -37.82 -20.32 -20.85
C ALA A 65 -37.54 -19.83 -22.29
N ASP A 66 -38.39 -20.16 -23.26
CA ASP A 66 -38.12 -19.89 -24.69
C ASP A 66 -38.15 -18.40 -25.05
N PHE A 67 -38.88 -17.59 -24.27
CA PHE A 67 -38.97 -16.14 -24.47
C PHE A 67 -38.21 -15.33 -23.41
N LEU A 68 -38.27 -15.73 -22.14
CA LEU A 68 -37.65 -14.97 -21.05
C LEU A 68 -36.16 -15.30 -20.84
N LEU A 69 -35.72 -16.55 -21.00
CA LEU A 69 -34.30 -16.87 -20.77
C LEU A 69 -33.36 -16.18 -21.75
N PRO A 70 -33.63 -16.09 -23.07
CA PRO A 70 -32.73 -15.41 -23.99
C PRO A 70 -32.52 -13.94 -23.63
N ILE A 71 -33.60 -13.22 -23.29
CA ILE A 71 -33.51 -11.80 -22.92
C ILE A 71 -32.87 -11.59 -21.54
N LEU A 72 -33.11 -12.49 -20.58
CA LEU A 72 -32.46 -12.46 -19.27
C LEU A 72 -30.96 -12.75 -19.40
N ILE A 73 -30.56 -13.77 -20.16
CA ILE A 73 -29.15 -14.10 -20.41
C ILE A 73 -28.47 -12.93 -21.12
N GLN A 74 -29.09 -12.36 -22.15
CA GLN A 74 -28.55 -11.19 -22.85
C GLN A 74 -28.36 -10.01 -21.88
N THR A 75 -29.34 -9.75 -21.01
CA THR A 75 -29.27 -8.70 -19.98
C THR A 75 -28.13 -8.96 -19.00
N VAL A 76 -28.02 -10.20 -18.48
CA VAL A 76 -26.95 -10.61 -17.55
C VAL A 76 -25.58 -10.44 -18.20
N VAL A 77 -25.41 -10.84 -19.46
CA VAL A 77 -24.14 -10.69 -20.19
C VAL A 77 -23.77 -9.22 -20.33
N ILE A 78 -24.70 -8.37 -20.77
CA ILE A 78 -24.47 -6.93 -20.93
C ILE A 78 -24.08 -6.29 -19.58
N VAL A 79 -24.87 -6.57 -18.53
CA VAL A 79 -24.60 -6.06 -17.18
C VAL A 79 -23.25 -6.55 -16.66
N THR A 80 -22.91 -7.83 -16.88
CA THR A 80 -21.63 -8.41 -16.47
C THR A 80 -20.45 -7.71 -17.15
N ILE A 81 -20.56 -7.41 -18.45
CA ILE A 81 -19.50 -6.68 -19.18
C ILE A 81 -19.36 -5.27 -18.60
N LEU A 82 -20.47 -4.54 -18.40
CA LEU A 82 -20.43 -3.18 -17.85
C LEU A 82 -19.85 -3.13 -16.44
N VAL A 83 -20.31 -4.03 -15.55
CA VAL A 83 -19.80 -4.15 -14.18
C VAL A 83 -18.33 -4.61 -14.19
N GLY A 84 -17.94 -5.51 -15.08
CA GLY A 84 -16.56 -5.95 -15.25
C GLY A 84 -15.62 -4.81 -15.64
N LEU A 85 -16.01 -3.99 -16.62
CA LEU A 85 -15.25 -2.81 -17.01
C LEU A 85 -15.16 -1.78 -15.88
N ALA A 86 -16.27 -1.51 -15.20
CA ALA A 86 -16.30 -0.61 -14.04
C ALA A 86 -15.39 -1.14 -12.91
N THR A 87 -15.41 -2.44 -12.65
CA THR A 87 -14.55 -3.09 -11.66
C THR A 87 -13.09 -2.92 -12.02
N ILE A 88 -12.69 -3.19 -13.26
CA ILE A 88 -11.30 -2.99 -13.72
C ILE A 88 -10.86 -1.54 -13.48
N ALA A 89 -11.70 -0.57 -13.86
CA ALA A 89 -11.40 0.85 -13.69
C ALA A 89 -11.23 1.24 -12.21
N VAL A 90 -12.17 0.84 -11.35
CA VAL A 90 -12.13 1.12 -9.90
C VAL A 90 -10.92 0.43 -9.25
N THR A 91 -10.69 -0.85 -9.56
CA THR A 91 -9.59 -1.63 -9.00
C THR A 91 -8.24 -1.05 -9.40
N LEU A 92 -8.07 -0.60 -10.65
CA LEU A 92 -6.86 0.11 -11.09
C LEU A 92 -6.62 1.38 -10.28
N PHE A 93 -7.66 2.19 -10.11
CA PHE A 93 -7.56 3.45 -9.39
C PHE A 93 -7.22 3.25 -7.91
N VAL A 94 -7.89 2.32 -7.25
CA VAL A 94 -7.65 1.96 -5.85
C VAL A 94 -6.26 1.35 -5.68
N SER A 95 -5.88 0.40 -6.54
CA SER A 95 -4.57 -0.26 -6.45
C SER A 95 -3.41 0.73 -6.61
N HIS A 96 -3.55 1.75 -7.47
CA HIS A 96 -2.54 2.80 -7.60
C HIS A 96 -2.37 3.62 -6.32
N LYS A 97 -3.47 3.94 -5.62
CA LYS A 97 -3.48 4.68 -4.34
C LYS A 97 -2.88 3.90 -3.16
N ILE A 98 -2.64 2.59 -3.31
CA ILE A 98 -2.01 1.73 -2.30
C ILE A 98 -0.56 1.41 -2.71
N ALA A 99 -0.37 0.94 -3.95
CA ALA A 99 0.91 0.46 -4.44
C ALA A 99 1.99 1.56 -4.47
N GLY A 100 1.62 2.80 -4.83
CA GLY A 100 2.54 3.93 -4.83
C GLY A 100 3.16 4.23 -3.46
N PRO A 101 2.33 4.50 -2.43
CA PRO A 101 2.77 4.63 -1.04
C PRO A 101 3.58 3.44 -0.54
N LEU A 102 3.17 2.21 -0.84
CA LEU A 102 3.84 1.00 -0.38
C LEU A 102 5.25 0.85 -0.97
N TYR A 103 5.40 1.16 -2.27
CA TYR A 103 6.71 1.20 -2.92
C TYR A 103 7.63 2.22 -2.25
N ARG A 104 7.13 3.43 -1.97
CA ARG A 104 7.89 4.47 -1.28
C ARG A 104 8.25 4.07 0.15
N PHE A 105 7.33 3.43 0.86
CA PHE A 105 7.57 2.91 2.21
C PHE A 105 8.77 1.95 2.21
N ARG A 106 8.77 0.96 1.31
CA ARG A 106 9.89 0.02 1.16
C ARG A 106 11.21 0.76 0.91
N LYS A 107 11.21 1.75 0.03
CA LYS A 107 12.42 2.54 -0.28
C LYS A 107 12.95 3.30 0.92
N VAL A 108 12.08 3.88 1.74
CA VAL A 108 12.51 4.56 2.98
C VAL A 108 13.03 3.54 3.98
N VAL A 109 12.38 2.39 4.16
CA VAL A 109 12.88 1.32 5.04
C VAL A 109 14.26 0.83 4.62
N GLU A 110 14.52 0.67 3.32
CA GLU A 110 15.86 0.35 2.79
C GLU A 110 16.89 1.41 3.19
N THR A 111 16.55 2.70 3.10
CA THR A 111 17.43 3.81 3.56
C THR A 111 17.63 3.81 5.08
N LEU A 112 16.58 3.60 5.87
CA LEU A 112 16.71 3.49 7.33
C LEU A 112 17.60 2.32 7.74
N SER A 113 17.54 1.20 6.99
CA SER A 113 18.36 0.00 7.27
C SER A 113 19.86 0.27 7.13
N THR A 114 20.26 1.24 6.29
CA THR A 114 21.65 1.67 6.16
C THR A 114 22.08 2.69 7.23
N GLY A 115 21.26 2.90 8.27
CA GLY A 115 21.54 3.86 9.34
C GLY A 115 21.20 5.31 8.99
N ASP A 116 20.54 5.58 7.85
CA ASP A 116 20.19 6.93 7.43
C ASP A 116 18.77 7.30 7.84
N PHE A 117 18.66 7.95 9.00
CA PHE A 117 17.43 8.48 9.58
C PHE A 117 17.16 9.94 9.20
N SER A 118 17.91 10.54 8.27
CA SER A 118 17.69 11.94 7.85
C SER A 118 16.44 12.12 6.97
N SER A 119 15.97 11.03 6.36
CA SER A 119 14.83 11.04 5.43
C SER A 119 13.48 11.19 6.15
N ASN A 120 12.53 11.84 5.48
CA ASN A 120 11.13 11.92 5.92
C ASN A 120 10.25 11.09 4.98
N PHE A 121 9.21 10.44 5.52
CA PHE A 121 8.28 9.64 4.71
C PHE A 121 6.96 10.38 4.51
N ASN A 122 6.78 11.05 3.37
CA ASN A 122 5.51 11.70 3.04
C ASN A 122 4.80 11.01 1.88
N ILE A 123 3.49 10.81 1.95
CA ILE A 123 2.67 10.27 0.85
C ILE A 123 1.63 11.31 0.40
N ARG A 124 0.96 11.12 -0.75
CA ARG A 124 0.05 12.15 -1.28
C ARG A 124 -1.29 12.07 -0.55
N ASP A 125 -1.91 13.19 -0.20
CA ASP A 125 -3.21 13.28 0.49
C ASP A 125 -4.27 12.25 0.06
N PRO A 126 -4.53 12.00 -1.25
CA PRO A 126 -5.56 11.05 -1.67
C PRO A 126 -5.17 9.57 -1.57
N ASP A 127 -3.94 9.25 -1.15
CA ASP A 127 -3.45 7.88 -0.97
C ASP A 127 -4.03 7.25 0.31
N GLN A 128 -4.20 5.93 0.34
CA GLN A 128 -4.95 5.26 1.43
C GLN A 128 -4.14 4.98 2.70
N LEU A 129 -2.81 5.16 2.68
CA LEU A 129 -1.92 4.75 3.78
C LEU A 129 -1.51 5.91 4.70
N GLN A 130 -2.36 6.93 4.87
CA GLN A 130 -1.99 8.15 5.62
C GLN A 130 -1.66 7.86 7.08
N THR A 131 -2.51 7.11 7.77
CA THR A 131 -2.26 6.73 9.18
C THR A 131 -0.98 5.92 9.35
N LEU A 132 -0.62 5.08 8.38
CA LEU A 132 0.66 4.38 8.37
C LEU A 132 1.82 5.36 8.19
N ALA A 133 1.68 6.35 7.29
CA ALA A 133 2.69 7.36 7.07
C ALA A 133 2.93 8.23 8.31
N GLU A 134 1.87 8.63 9.01
CA GLU A 134 1.96 9.37 10.28
C GLU A 134 2.66 8.56 11.36
N ALA A 135 2.23 7.30 11.58
CA ALA A 135 2.85 6.42 12.56
C ALA A 135 4.33 6.15 12.25
N PHE A 136 4.66 5.97 10.97
CA PHE A 136 6.02 5.73 10.52
C PHE A 136 6.90 6.99 10.65
N ASN A 137 6.40 8.17 10.33
CA ASN A 137 7.13 9.42 10.59
C ASN A 137 7.37 9.64 12.07
N LYS A 138 6.40 9.31 12.93
CA LYS A 138 6.57 9.36 14.39
C LYS A 138 7.69 8.41 14.85
N MET A 139 7.74 7.20 14.30
CA MET A 139 8.83 6.25 14.56
C MET A 139 10.20 6.80 14.12
N ILE A 140 10.30 7.34 12.90
CA ILE A 140 11.54 7.93 12.37
C ILE A 140 11.99 9.09 13.27
N THR A 141 11.07 10.00 13.61
CA THR A 141 11.36 11.19 14.41
C THR A 141 11.81 10.82 15.81
N ASN A 142 11.13 9.89 16.46
CA ASN A 142 11.51 9.41 17.79
C ASN A 142 12.89 8.75 17.76
N THR A 143 13.15 7.90 16.76
CA THR A 143 14.44 7.20 16.63
C THR A 143 15.57 8.20 16.37
N ARG A 144 15.36 9.16 15.47
CA ARG A 144 16.29 10.27 15.22
C ARG A 144 16.58 11.07 16.49
N GLY A 145 15.55 11.35 17.28
CA GLY A 145 15.67 12.01 18.58
C GLY A 145 16.54 11.23 19.56
N GLN A 146 16.33 9.91 19.67
CA GLN A 146 17.16 9.05 20.52
C GLN A 146 18.63 9.03 20.08
N ILE A 147 18.89 8.97 18.77
CA ILE A 147 20.25 9.02 18.23
C ILE A 147 20.94 10.35 18.56
N ASN A 148 20.23 11.48 18.43
CA ASN A 148 20.77 12.80 18.76
C ASN A 148 21.04 12.95 20.26
N MET A 149 20.12 12.51 21.12
CA MET A 149 20.38 12.51 22.58
C MET A 149 21.58 11.65 22.95
N LEU A 150 21.78 10.51 22.29
CA LEU A 150 22.95 9.66 22.51
C LEU A 150 24.25 10.37 22.07
N LYS A 151 24.23 11.08 20.93
CA LYS A 151 25.35 11.92 20.46
C LYS A 151 25.71 12.99 21.50
N ASP A 152 24.73 13.72 21.98
CA ASP A 152 24.92 14.81 22.95
C ASP A 152 25.45 14.29 24.29
N ASN A 153 24.89 13.18 24.79
CA ASN A 153 25.34 12.55 26.02
C ASN A 153 26.79 12.05 25.92
N LEU A 154 27.19 11.49 24.77
CA LEU A 154 28.55 11.03 24.55
C LEU A 154 29.54 12.21 24.48
N LEU A 155 29.15 13.32 23.84
CA LEU A 155 29.94 14.56 23.86
C LEU A 155 30.08 15.11 25.28
N GLY A 156 29.00 15.12 26.06
CA GLY A 156 29.02 15.53 27.47
C GLY A 156 29.94 14.65 28.32
N LEU A 157 29.93 13.33 28.10
CA LEU A 157 30.80 12.39 28.80
C LEU A 157 32.27 12.62 28.45
N LYS A 158 32.60 12.82 27.17
CA LYS A 158 33.96 13.16 26.71
C LYS A 158 34.46 14.45 27.37
N ASN A 159 33.63 15.49 27.42
CA ASN A 159 33.97 16.77 28.04
C ASN A 159 34.21 16.63 29.55
N LYS A 160 33.35 15.90 30.27
CA LYS A 160 33.53 15.62 31.70
C LYS A 160 34.80 14.83 31.99
N LEU A 161 35.10 13.81 31.19
CA LEU A 161 36.32 13.02 31.34
C LEU A 161 37.57 13.89 31.21
N ASN A 162 37.58 14.80 30.21
CA ASN A 162 38.69 15.72 29.97
C ASN A 162 38.85 16.76 31.09
N SER A 163 37.77 17.12 31.80
CA SER A 163 37.83 18.06 32.92
C SER A 163 38.36 17.49 34.24
N PHE A 164 38.37 16.17 34.42
CA PHE A 164 38.95 15.56 35.63
C PHE A 164 40.48 15.67 35.66
N THR A 165 41.04 15.85 36.85
CA THR A 165 42.48 15.94 37.08
C THR A 165 43.08 14.54 37.32
N GLU A 166 44.39 14.34 37.09
CA GLU A 166 45.06 13.03 37.31
C GLU A 166 44.96 12.51 38.76
N ARG A 167 44.65 13.37 39.72
CA ARG A 167 44.41 12.99 41.12
C ARG A 167 43.02 12.37 41.37
N GLU A 168 42.07 12.57 40.46
CA GLU A 168 40.67 12.16 40.62
C GLU A 168 40.36 10.86 39.87
N VAL A 169 41.12 10.54 38.82
CA VAL A 169 40.92 9.35 37.98
C VAL A 169 42.28 8.78 37.60
N SER A 170 42.50 7.48 37.85
CA SER A 170 43.74 6.80 37.45
C SER A 170 43.91 6.82 35.93
N GLN A 171 45.16 6.87 35.46
CA GLN A 171 45.44 6.92 34.03
C GLN A 171 44.96 5.65 33.29
N GLU A 172 44.92 4.53 33.98
CA GLU A 172 44.42 3.25 33.48
C GLU A 172 42.90 3.30 33.25
N ALA A 173 42.14 3.80 34.22
CA ALA A 173 40.69 4.01 34.07
C ALA A 173 40.37 5.03 32.96
N ARG A 174 41.17 6.09 32.84
CA ARG A 174 41.05 7.07 31.74
C ARG A 174 41.23 6.43 30.36
N ASN A 175 42.22 5.56 30.22
CA ASN A 175 42.49 4.87 28.97
C ASN A 175 41.37 3.89 28.61
N GLU A 176 40.80 3.17 29.58
CA GLU A 176 39.62 2.31 29.33
C GLU A 176 38.39 3.12 28.92
N PHE A 177 38.09 4.22 29.62
CA PHE A 177 37.00 5.12 29.25
C PHE A 177 37.16 5.68 27.84
N LYS A 178 38.38 6.05 27.46
CA LYS A 178 38.68 6.53 26.11
C LYS A 178 38.40 5.44 25.05
N LYS A 179 38.82 4.19 25.30
CA LYS A 179 38.50 3.06 24.40
C LYS A 179 36.99 2.86 24.23
N ILE A 180 36.22 2.89 25.32
CA ILE A 180 34.76 2.72 25.30
C ILE A 180 34.10 3.87 24.53
N THR A 181 34.48 5.11 24.82
CA THR A 181 33.90 6.28 24.14
C THR A 181 34.25 6.33 22.66
N GLU A 182 35.45 5.90 22.25
CA GLU A 182 35.81 5.75 20.83
C GLU A 182 35.02 4.64 20.13
N ALA A 183 34.79 3.50 20.80
CA ALA A 183 33.96 2.43 20.26
C ALA A 183 32.50 2.88 20.06
N LEU A 184 31.93 3.59 21.05
CA LEU A 184 30.60 4.17 20.94
C LEU A 184 30.52 5.25 19.86
N ASP A 185 31.55 6.09 19.72
CA ASP A 185 31.60 7.12 18.67
C ASP A 185 31.53 6.49 17.27
N LYS A 186 32.25 5.38 17.03
CA LYS A 186 32.19 4.64 15.76
C LYS A 186 30.78 4.11 15.47
N ILE A 187 30.09 3.56 16.48
CA ILE A 187 28.72 3.06 16.33
C ILE A 187 27.76 4.22 16.03
N ILE A 188 27.92 5.34 16.72
CA ILE A 188 27.05 6.51 16.54
C ILE A 188 27.27 7.19 15.19
N GLN A 189 28.51 7.23 14.69
CA GLN A 189 28.85 7.79 13.38
C GLN A 189 28.24 7.00 12.20
N TYR A 190 27.91 5.72 12.39
CA TYR A 190 27.14 4.95 11.40
C TYR A 190 25.76 5.58 11.15
N PHE A 191 25.14 6.16 12.19
CA PHE A 191 23.81 6.73 12.10
C PHE A 191 23.85 8.19 11.62
N LYS A 192 23.29 8.42 10.42
CA LYS A 192 22.99 9.77 9.93
C LYS A 192 21.62 10.16 10.48
N SER A 193 21.57 11.20 11.32
CA SER A 193 20.37 11.67 12.00
C SER A 193 20.20 13.16 11.83
#